data_AF-A0A444Q3M8-F1
#
_entry.id   AF-A0A444Q3M8-F1
#
_cell.length_a   1.000
_cell.length_b   1.000
_cell.length_c   1.000
_cell.angle_alpha   90.00
_cell.angle_beta   90.00
_cell.angle_gamma   90.00
#
_symmetry.space_group_name_H-M   'P 1'
#
loop_
_entity.id
_entity.type
_entity.pdbx_description
1 polymer ?
#
loop_
_entity_poly.entity_id
_entity_poly.type
_entity_poly.pdbx_seq_one_letter_code
_entity_poly.pdbx_strand_id
1 'polypeptide(L)'
;MTVSLQLDGGRITGIESFYDEVNRVFMAGETWTLAASLDALDDLLRGGYGTLHGVDTARLGWTDSESSRRALGREATIAYYAAKLDNPAYDGARARSAIAELEAGRGQTYADIVIEIFAGHPAIELVLS
;
A
#
# COMPACT_ATOMS: atom_id res chain seq x y z
N MET A 1 -14.88 -12.78 -14.52
CA MET A 1 -15.41 -12.87 -13.15
C MET A 1 -15.13 -11.55 -12.42
N THR A 2 -16.09 -11.04 -11.64
CA THR A 2 -15.90 -9.83 -10.81
C THR A 2 -15.94 -10.21 -9.34
N VAL A 3 -14.99 -9.71 -8.54
CA VAL A 3 -14.94 -9.93 -7.09
C VAL A 3 -15.13 -8.63 -6.32
N SER A 4 -15.67 -8.72 -5.12
CA SER A 4 -15.77 -7.59 -4.19
C SER A 4 -14.92 -7.88 -2.96
N LEU A 5 -14.02 -6.95 -2.65
CA LEU A 5 -13.04 -7.04 -1.58
C LEU A 5 -13.16 -5.80 -0.68
N GLN A 6 -12.72 -5.92 0.56
CA GLN A 6 -12.78 -4.81 1.51
C GLN A 6 -11.55 -4.79 2.44
N LEU A 7 -10.81 -3.69 2.41
CA LEU A 7 -9.83 -3.30 3.43
C LEU A 7 -10.55 -2.58 4.58
N ASP A 8 -10.27 -3.02 5.80
CA ASP A 8 -10.71 -2.38 7.03
C ASP A 8 -9.65 -1.38 7.50
N GLY A 9 -9.83 -0.10 7.16
CA GLY A 9 -8.92 0.99 7.54
C GLY A 9 -8.78 1.20 9.05
N GLY A 10 -9.75 0.75 9.85
CA GLY A 10 -9.65 0.79 11.30
C GLY A 10 -8.56 -0.14 11.85
N ARG A 11 -8.11 -1.12 11.04
CA ARG A 11 -6.98 -2.01 11.37
C ARG A 11 -5.63 -1.45 10.94
N ILE A 12 -5.62 -0.40 10.12
CA ILE A 12 -4.41 0.15 9.51
C ILE A 12 -3.91 1.31 10.37
N THR A 13 -2.95 1.00 11.24
CA THR A 13 -2.30 1.95 12.16
C THR A 13 -0.89 2.34 11.73
N GLY A 14 -0.45 1.87 10.56
CA GLY A 14 0.88 2.10 10.00
C GLY A 14 1.17 1.14 8.84
N ILE A 15 2.39 1.24 8.28
CA ILE A 15 2.76 0.48 7.06
C ILE A 15 2.72 -1.04 7.29
N GLU A 16 3.22 -1.54 8.41
CA GLU A 16 3.18 -2.99 8.72
C GLU A 16 1.73 -3.51 8.76
N SER A 17 0.88 -2.87 9.58
CA SER A 17 -0.54 -3.23 9.69
C SER A 17 -1.33 -3.08 8.38
N PHE A 18 -0.88 -2.19 7.46
CA PHE A 18 -1.44 -2.12 6.12
C PHE A 18 -1.18 -3.41 5.34
N TYR A 19 0.05 -3.93 5.36
CA TYR A 19 0.36 -5.20 4.69
C TYR A 19 -0.26 -6.41 5.39
N ASP A 20 -0.46 -6.37 6.71
CA ASP A 20 -1.23 -7.41 7.41
C ASP A 20 -2.67 -7.45 6.90
N GLU A 21 -3.30 -6.28 6.73
CA GLU A 21 -4.65 -6.17 6.22
C GLU A 21 -4.74 -6.56 4.74
N VAL A 22 -3.75 -6.18 3.91
CA VAL A 22 -3.62 -6.65 2.53
C VAL A 22 -3.52 -8.18 2.49
N ASN A 23 -2.66 -8.78 3.32
CA ASN A 23 -2.53 -10.24 3.39
C ASN A 23 -3.83 -10.91 3.82
N ARG A 24 -4.53 -10.35 4.80
CA ARG A 24 -5.82 -10.87 5.28
C ARG A 24 -6.87 -10.88 4.17
N VAL A 25 -6.91 -9.85 3.32
CA VAL A 25 -7.93 -9.67 2.28
C VAL A 25 -7.59 -10.41 0.99
N PHE A 26 -6.34 -10.33 0.55
CA PHE A 26 -5.91 -10.80 -0.76
C PHE A 26 -5.21 -12.15 -0.74
N MET A 27 -4.57 -12.52 0.37
CA MET A 27 -3.66 -13.67 0.44
C MET A 27 -4.19 -14.81 1.33
N ALA A 28 -5.44 -14.73 1.80
CA ALA A 28 -6.01 -15.72 2.73
C ALA A 28 -6.03 -17.17 2.19
N GLY A 29 -5.99 -17.36 0.87
CA GLY A 29 -5.93 -18.67 0.22
C GLY A 29 -4.51 -19.17 -0.09
N GLU A 30 -3.50 -18.34 0.16
CA GLU A 30 -2.10 -18.65 -0.14
C GLU A 30 -1.39 -19.22 1.10
N THR A 31 -0.33 -19.99 0.87
CA THR A 31 0.49 -20.57 1.96
C THR A 31 1.61 -19.66 2.44
N TRP A 32 1.71 -18.47 1.84
CA TRP A 32 2.75 -17.47 2.07
C TRP A 32 2.11 -16.08 2.15
N THR A 33 2.82 -15.13 2.75
CA THR A 33 2.37 -13.75 2.87
C THR A 33 3.16 -12.82 1.95
N LEU A 34 2.46 -11.84 1.39
CA LEU A 34 3.02 -10.73 0.64
C LEU A 34 4.01 -9.95 1.51
N ALA A 35 5.19 -9.69 0.95
CA ALA A 35 6.19 -8.84 1.60
C ALA A 35 5.69 -7.41 1.76
N ALA A 36 6.15 -6.73 2.83
CA ALA A 36 5.80 -5.34 3.10
C ALA A 36 6.56 -4.35 2.20
N SER A 37 6.26 -4.35 0.90
CA SER A 37 6.85 -3.44 -0.09
C SER A 37 5.86 -2.97 -1.14
N LEU A 38 6.09 -1.76 -1.64
CA LEU A 38 5.27 -1.15 -2.69
C LEU A 38 5.32 -1.96 -3.99
N ASP A 39 6.48 -2.57 -4.30
CA ASP A 39 6.62 -3.44 -5.46
C ASP A 39 5.77 -4.70 -5.32
N ALA A 40 5.73 -5.31 -4.12
CA ALA A 40 4.89 -6.47 -3.86
C ALA A 40 3.40 -6.11 -3.93
N LEU A 41 3.00 -4.94 -3.44
CA LEU A 41 1.64 -4.43 -3.63
C LEU A 41 1.31 -4.28 -5.13
N ASP A 42 2.17 -3.62 -5.89
CA ASP A 42 1.98 -3.41 -7.33
C ASP A 42 1.88 -4.74 -8.09
N ASP A 43 2.71 -5.73 -7.76
CA ASP A 43 2.66 -7.09 -8.32
C ASP A 43 1.37 -7.83 -7.96
N LEU A 44 0.88 -7.68 -6.73
CA LEU A 44 -0.39 -8.28 -6.31
C LEU A 44 -1.54 -7.77 -7.19
N LEU A 45 -1.59 -6.46 -7.44
CA LEU A 45 -2.66 -5.84 -8.20
C LEU A 45 -2.65 -6.20 -9.70
N ARG A 46 -1.53 -6.73 -10.22
CA ARG A 46 -1.49 -7.37 -11.55
C ARG A 46 -2.29 -8.68 -11.63
N GLY A 47 -2.67 -9.27 -10.50
CA GLY A 47 -3.57 -10.43 -10.43
C GLY A 47 -2.91 -11.80 -10.66
N GLY A 48 -1.61 -11.92 -10.41
CA GLY A 48 -0.88 -13.19 -10.61
C GLY A 48 -1.11 -14.25 -9.53
N TYR A 49 -1.68 -13.89 -8.38
CA TYR A 49 -1.86 -14.76 -7.21
C TYR A 49 -2.92 -14.20 -6.25
N GLY A 50 -3.22 -14.94 -5.19
CA GLY A 50 -4.20 -14.54 -4.19
C GLY A 50 -5.61 -14.46 -4.76
N THR A 51 -6.46 -13.67 -4.11
CA THR A 51 -7.88 -13.53 -4.49
C THR A 51 -8.09 -12.87 -5.86
N LEU A 52 -7.06 -12.23 -6.42
CA LEU A 52 -7.11 -11.62 -7.76
C LEU A 52 -6.72 -12.60 -8.88
N HIS A 53 -6.22 -13.79 -8.56
CA HIS A 53 -5.82 -14.75 -9.59
C HIS A 53 -7.03 -15.24 -10.41
N GLY A 54 -6.96 -15.04 -11.73
CA GLY A 54 -8.04 -15.41 -12.66
C GLY A 54 -9.28 -14.49 -12.58
N VAL A 55 -9.16 -13.34 -11.90
CA VAL A 55 -10.21 -12.33 -11.81
C VAL A 55 -10.02 -11.28 -12.90
N ASP A 56 -11.09 -10.96 -13.64
CA ASP A 56 -11.01 -9.96 -14.71
C ASP A 56 -11.11 -8.53 -14.15
N THR A 57 -11.96 -8.34 -13.13
CA THR A 57 -12.20 -7.04 -12.48
C THR A 57 -12.47 -7.22 -10.99
N ALA A 58 -12.05 -6.26 -10.19
CA ALA A 58 -12.29 -6.25 -8.76
C ALA A 58 -12.85 -4.90 -8.31
N ARG A 59 -13.76 -4.92 -7.33
CA ARG A 59 -14.17 -3.74 -6.59
C ARG A 59 -13.61 -3.81 -5.19
N LEU A 60 -12.80 -2.83 -4.80
CA LEU A 60 -12.14 -2.77 -3.51
C LEU A 60 -12.70 -1.60 -2.69
N GLY A 61 -13.44 -1.92 -1.64
CA GLY A 61 -13.78 -0.94 -0.61
C GLY A 61 -12.61 -0.74 0.36
N TRP A 62 -12.33 0.50 0.74
CA TRP A 62 -11.43 0.83 1.82
C TRP A 62 -12.19 1.70 2.83
N THR A 63 -12.64 1.08 3.92
CA THR A 63 -13.43 1.76 4.96
C THR A 63 -12.54 2.45 5.97
N ASP A 64 -13.02 3.52 6.62
CA ASP A 64 -12.21 4.33 7.56
C ASP A 64 -10.90 4.81 6.91
N SER A 65 -10.99 5.12 5.61
CA SER A 65 -9.86 5.45 4.77
C SER A 65 -9.15 6.72 5.25
N GLU A 66 -9.87 7.67 5.86
CA GLU A 66 -9.26 8.88 6.40
C GLU A 66 -8.31 8.59 7.57
N SER A 67 -8.72 7.74 8.51
CA SER A 67 -7.91 7.34 9.66
C SER A 67 -6.64 6.60 9.20
N SER A 68 -6.81 5.60 8.34
CA SER A 68 -5.66 4.83 7.83
C SER A 68 -4.72 5.69 6.98
N ARG A 69 -5.23 6.64 6.20
CA ARG A 69 -4.38 7.56 5.43
C ARG A 69 -3.57 8.50 6.33
N ARG A 70 -4.13 8.92 7.47
CA ARG A 70 -3.36 9.66 8.49
C ARG A 70 -2.27 8.78 9.11
N ALA A 71 -2.59 7.51 9.40
CA ALA A 71 -1.63 6.55 9.93
C ALA A 71 -0.50 6.21 8.93
N LEU A 72 -0.81 6.19 7.63
CA LEU A 72 0.14 6.07 6.52
C LEU A 72 0.69 7.43 6.04
N GLY A 73 0.51 8.48 6.85
CA GLY A 73 0.84 9.85 6.50
C GLY A 73 2.34 10.14 6.61
N ARG A 74 2.65 11.44 6.72
CA ARG A 74 4.01 11.97 6.72
C ARG A 74 4.97 11.26 7.69
N GLU A 75 4.57 11.05 8.95
CA GLU A 75 5.46 10.45 9.96
C GLU A 75 5.86 9.02 9.60
N ALA A 76 4.89 8.18 9.22
CA ALA A 76 5.14 6.82 8.75
C ALA A 76 6.00 6.81 7.48
N THR A 77 5.80 7.79 6.59
CA THR A 77 6.57 7.91 5.34
C THR A 77 8.02 8.30 5.59
N ILE A 78 8.26 9.24 6.51
CA ILE A 78 9.62 9.61 6.94
C ILE A 78 10.31 8.40 7.57
N ALA A 79 9.65 7.68 8.48
CA ALA A 79 10.19 6.48 9.10
C ALA A 79 10.54 5.41 8.05
N TYR A 80 9.67 5.22 7.05
CA TYR A 80 9.93 4.32 5.92
C TYR A 80 11.21 4.68 5.17
N TYR A 81 11.37 5.94 4.74
CA TYR A 81 12.58 6.36 4.02
C TYR A 81 13.82 6.37 4.90
N ALA A 82 13.70 6.70 6.19
CA ALA A 82 14.80 6.65 7.14
C ALA A 82 15.35 5.23 7.27
N ALA A 83 14.47 4.23 7.40
CA ALA A 83 14.87 2.82 7.43
C ALA A 83 15.54 2.36 6.12
N LYS A 84 15.23 3.00 4.97
CA LYS A 84 15.93 2.71 3.71
C LYS A 84 17.37 3.22 3.68
N LEU A 85 17.73 4.21 4.50
CA LEU A 85 19.11 4.72 4.56
C LEU A 85 20.09 3.69 5.12
N ASP A 86 19.59 2.74 5.91
CA ASP A 86 20.38 1.63 6.44
C ASP A 86 20.58 0.49 5.42
N ASN A 87 19.89 0.54 4.27
CA ASN A 87 19.99 -0.46 3.22
C ASN A 87 20.90 0.02 2.07
N PRO A 88 22.09 -0.57 1.88
CA PRO A 88 23.02 -0.17 0.83
C PRO A 88 22.50 -0.37 -0.61
N ALA A 89 21.50 -1.23 -0.80
CA ALA A 89 20.90 -1.46 -2.12
C ALA A 89 19.89 -0.37 -2.52
N TYR A 90 19.48 0.49 -1.57
CA TYR A 90 18.57 1.58 -1.85
C TYR A 90 19.33 2.86 -2.22
N ASP A 91 18.73 3.69 -3.09
CA ASP A 91 19.26 5.01 -3.39
C ASP A 91 19.08 5.95 -2.17
N GLY A 92 20.13 6.08 -1.37
CA GLY A 92 20.13 6.94 -0.19
C GLY A 92 19.94 8.43 -0.51
N ALA A 93 20.30 8.90 -1.71
CA ALA A 93 20.04 10.29 -2.11
C ALA A 93 18.54 10.50 -2.35
N ARG A 94 17.87 9.54 -3.00
CA ARG A 94 16.42 9.54 -3.16
C ARG A 94 15.69 9.54 -1.82
N ALA A 95 16.08 8.67 -0.88
CA ALA A 95 15.48 8.64 0.46
C ALA A 95 15.62 9.98 1.20
N ARG A 96 16.83 10.57 1.21
CA ARG A 96 17.05 11.88 1.84
C ARG A 96 16.22 12.99 1.20
N SER A 97 16.13 13.01 -0.13
CA SER A 97 15.30 13.99 -0.84
C SER A 97 13.82 13.85 -0.49
N ALA A 98 13.32 12.62 -0.41
CA ALA A 98 11.92 12.37 -0.05
C ALA A 98 11.61 12.83 1.38
N ILE A 99 12.51 12.56 2.33
CA ILE A 99 12.40 13.04 3.72
C ILE A 99 12.34 14.58 3.75
N ALA A 100 13.26 15.26 3.05
CA ALA A 100 13.31 16.73 3.04
C ALA A 100 12.03 17.36 2.47
N GLU A 101 11.47 16.80 1.39
CA GLU A 101 10.21 17.30 0.83
C GLU A 101 9.02 17.05 1.78
N LEU A 102 8.99 15.91 2.48
CA LEU A 102 7.98 15.60 3.49
C LEU A 102 8.04 16.54 4.69
N GLU A 103 9.24 16.85 5.18
CA GLU A 103 9.46 17.83 6.25
C GLU A 103 9.05 19.24 5.82
N ALA A 104 9.28 19.59 4.55
CA ALA A 104 8.85 20.86 3.96
C ALA A 104 7.35 20.91 3.61
N GLY A 105 6.59 19.84 3.86
CA GLY A 105 5.14 19.77 3.61
C GLY A 105 4.73 19.66 2.14
N ARG A 106 5.67 19.28 1.26
CA ARG A 106 5.43 19.12 -0.19
C ARG A 106 5.64 17.68 -0.69
N GLY A 107 6.18 16.81 0.16
CA GLY A 107 6.46 15.43 -0.17
C GLY A 107 5.19 14.56 -0.19
N GLN A 108 5.22 13.56 -1.06
CA GLN A 108 4.17 12.55 -1.19
C GLN A 108 4.20 11.59 0.01
N THR A 109 3.04 11.31 0.61
CA THR A 109 2.92 10.35 1.71
C THR A 109 2.80 8.92 1.21
N TYR A 110 3.03 7.94 2.08
CA TYR A 110 2.86 6.53 1.76
C TYR A 110 1.41 6.23 1.33
N ALA A 111 0.44 6.87 1.99
CA ALA A 111 -0.96 6.82 1.58
C ALA A 111 -1.18 7.28 0.13
N ASP A 112 -0.55 8.39 -0.27
CA ASP A 112 -0.67 8.91 -1.63
C ASP A 112 -0.06 7.94 -2.65
N ILE A 113 1.12 7.37 -2.33
CA ILE A 113 1.78 6.38 -3.19
C ILE A 113 0.90 5.13 -3.35
N VAL A 114 0.30 4.62 -2.27
CA VAL A 114 -0.59 3.45 -2.34
C VAL A 114 -1.81 3.74 -3.22
N ILE A 115 -2.43 4.92 -3.08
CA ILE A 115 -3.57 5.32 -3.91
C ILE A 115 -3.16 5.43 -5.40
N GLU A 116 -1.98 5.99 -5.68
CA GLU A 116 -1.45 6.05 -7.05
C GLU A 116 -1.19 4.67 -7.63
N ILE A 117 -0.66 3.74 -6.84
CA ILE A 117 -0.49 2.34 -7.25
C ILE A 117 -1.86 1.76 -7.63
N PHE A 118 -2.87 1.84 -6.77
CA PHE A 118 -4.23 1.37 -7.11
C PHE A 118 -4.78 2.04 -8.39
N ALA A 119 -4.58 3.34 -8.56
CA ALA A 119 -5.04 4.05 -9.76
C ALA A 119 -4.33 3.59 -11.05
N GLY A 120 -3.12 3.02 -10.94
CA GLY A 120 -2.40 2.41 -12.06
C GLY A 120 -2.98 1.07 -12.53
N HIS A 121 -3.91 0.47 -11.79
CA HIS A 121 -4.52 -0.82 -12.11
C HIS A 121 -6.02 -0.67 -12.45
N PRO A 122 -6.37 -0.39 -13.72
CA PRO A 122 -7.75 -0.05 -14.12
C PRO A 122 -8.75 -1.21 -13.98
N ALA A 123 -8.27 -2.45 -13.79
CA ALA A 123 -9.12 -3.59 -13.47
C ALA A 123 -9.67 -3.55 -12.03
N ILE A 124 -9.17 -2.63 -11.20
CA ILE A 124 -9.52 -2.49 -9.79
C ILE A 124 -10.24 -1.15 -9.57
N GLU A 125 -11.53 -1.21 -9.25
CA GLU A 125 -12.31 -0.06 -8.81
C GLU A 125 -12.07 0.16 -7.30
N LEU A 126 -11.24 1.13 -6.93
CA LEU A 126 -11.03 1.54 -5.54
C LEU A 126 -12.12 2.53 -5.08
N VAL A 127 -12.81 2.19 -4.00
CA VAL A 127 -13.81 3.04 -3.35
C VAL A 127 -13.36 3.37 -1.94
N LEU A 128 -13.14 4.66 -1.67
CA LEU A 128 -12.75 5.16 -0.36
C LEU A 128 -14.00 5.61 0.40
N SER A 129 -14.16 5.15 1.65
CA SER A 129 -15.23 5.60 2.55
C SER A 129 -14.77 5.73 4.00
#